data_AF-A0A971UEX5-F1
#
_entry.id   AF-A0A971UEX5-F1
#
_cell.length_a   1.000
_cell.length_b   1.000
_cell.length_c   1.000
_cell.angle_alpha   90.00
_cell.angle_beta   90.00
_cell.angle_gamma   90.00
#
_symmetry.space_group_name_H-M   'P 1'
#
loop_
_entity.id
_entity.type
_entity.pdbx_description
1 polymer ?
#
loop_
_entity_poly.entity_id
_entity_poly.type
_entity_poly.pdbx_seq_one_letter_code
_entity_poly.pdbx_strand_id
1 'polypeptide(L)'
;MNARWAWCWLTSRAGAGSRPGVQRPGAAAHHAPRGRLHRGMTLLELMLALTLSAFVLMAISMAIDLHLRVLQDRRDYVESIQLARAVLTIIANDLRATIQQNTTDFSALASMASAAAIIAPAMEQAEAAADGADTDAAAGGTPGSATSAGGGEGAASSTTVNIAASSTVPTVPGLYGNQYELQLDVSRLPRVDEFQRMTANVREAALQDIPSDVKTVAYYCADARSLTSSGVMNRRTGQFESGLVRRVMDRAVTLHASQYGNMQGLQQAAEVIAPEITSIEFQYFDGTQWLYEWDSAEQQGLPVAVKITVLLMPDAAANTPPGSSSLNATSSQIQPDQMYSLTVRLPTARPVATDSTADSSSGLEAVGL
;
A
#
# COMPACT_ATOMS: atom_id res chain seq x y z
N MET A 1 -24.44 19.46 3.76
CA MET A 1 -25.44 19.70 2.70
C MET A 1 -25.94 18.36 2.19
N ASN A 2 -27.17 17.99 2.53
CA ASN A 2 -27.79 16.71 2.16
C ASN A 2 -28.97 16.99 1.21
N ALA A 3 -28.89 16.54 -0.03
CA ALA A 3 -29.98 16.66 -1.01
C ALA A 3 -30.71 15.31 -1.14
N ARG A 4 -31.89 15.22 -0.54
CA ARG A 4 -32.86 14.12 -0.73
C ARG A 4 -33.75 14.49 -1.92
N TRP A 5 -33.75 13.65 -2.96
CA TRP A 5 -34.67 13.78 -4.09
C TRP A 5 -35.97 13.03 -3.77
N ALA A 6 -37.08 13.77 -3.70
CA ALA A 6 -38.43 13.24 -3.56
C ALA A 6 -39.14 13.33 -4.92
N TRP A 7 -39.55 12.19 -5.46
CA TRP A 7 -40.39 12.11 -6.64
C TRP A 7 -41.86 12.25 -6.22
N CYS A 8 -42.54 13.28 -6.73
CA CYS A 8 -43.95 13.54 -6.50
C CYS A 8 -44.75 13.10 -7.74
N TRP A 9 -45.55 12.04 -7.62
CA TRP A 9 -46.54 11.63 -8.62
C TRP A 9 -47.85 12.40 -8.38
N LEU A 10 -48.25 13.21 -9.37
CA LEU A 10 -49.51 13.94 -9.36
C LEU A 10 -50.63 13.03 -9.91
N THR A 11 -51.60 12.69 -9.07
CA THR A 11 -52.86 12.04 -9.45
C THR A 11 -53.90 13.14 -9.73
N SER A 12 -54.57 13.09 -10.88
CA SER A 12 -55.70 14.01 -11.19
C SER A 12 -56.99 13.19 -11.31
N ARG A 13 -57.94 13.52 -10.43
CA ARG A 13 -59.25 12.87 -10.29
C ARG A 13 -60.37 13.92 -10.37
N ALA A 14 -61.42 13.54 -11.10
CA ALA A 14 -62.83 13.95 -11.02
C ALA A 14 -63.27 15.36 -11.47
N GLY A 15 -64.24 15.36 -12.39
CA GLY A 15 -65.24 16.42 -12.55
C GLY A 15 -66.58 15.78 -12.93
N ALA A 16 -67.48 15.67 -11.95
CA ALA A 16 -68.88 15.27 -12.11
C ALA A 16 -69.76 16.52 -12.09
N GLY A 17 -70.74 16.61 -12.99
CA GLY A 17 -71.69 17.71 -13.05
C GLY A 17 -72.94 17.34 -13.83
N SER A 18 -73.99 16.98 -13.10
CA SER A 18 -75.30 16.53 -13.59
C SER A 18 -76.26 17.72 -13.74
N ARG A 19 -77.04 17.80 -14.83
CA ARG A 19 -78.34 18.51 -14.89
C ARG A 19 -79.31 17.86 -15.89
N PRO A 20 -80.64 17.83 -15.61
CA PRO A 20 -81.59 17.03 -16.37
C PRO A 20 -82.54 17.85 -17.27
N GLY A 21 -82.98 17.19 -18.36
CA GLY A 21 -84.39 17.13 -18.78
C GLY A 21 -84.96 18.20 -19.72
N VAL A 22 -85.22 17.83 -20.98
CA VAL A 22 -86.52 18.01 -21.69
C VAL A 22 -86.64 16.93 -22.78
N GLN A 23 -87.74 16.15 -22.73
CA GLN A 23 -88.19 15.23 -23.79
C GLN A 23 -89.11 15.95 -24.77
N ARG A 24 -88.99 15.66 -26.08
CA ARG A 24 -90.15 15.40 -26.96
C ARG A 24 -89.75 14.46 -28.13
N PRO A 25 -90.71 13.67 -28.66
CA PRO A 25 -90.44 12.46 -29.42
C PRO A 25 -90.61 12.65 -30.93
N GLY A 26 -89.99 11.78 -31.73
CA GLY A 26 -90.36 11.64 -33.13
C GLY A 26 -89.28 10.97 -34.00
N ALA A 27 -89.74 9.98 -34.76
CA ALA A 27 -89.09 9.33 -35.90
C ALA A 27 -88.08 8.22 -35.59
N ALA A 28 -88.61 7.00 -35.72
CA ALA A 28 -87.88 5.77 -35.94
C ALA A 28 -86.92 5.88 -37.14
N ALA A 29 -85.66 5.52 -36.92
CA ALA A 29 -84.77 5.06 -37.96
C ALA A 29 -83.86 3.97 -37.38
N HIS A 30 -84.22 2.72 -37.66
CA HIS A 30 -83.35 1.57 -37.43
C HIS A 30 -82.06 1.75 -38.24
N HIS A 31 -80.97 2.12 -37.59
CA HIS A 31 -79.63 1.94 -38.14
C HIS A 31 -79.06 0.65 -37.58
N ALA A 32 -79.06 -0.37 -38.45
CA ALA A 32 -78.44 -1.64 -38.24
C ALA A 32 -76.98 -1.48 -37.78
N PRO A 33 -76.47 -2.35 -36.88
CA PRO A 33 -75.05 -2.45 -36.65
C PRO A 33 -74.41 -2.93 -37.96
N ARG A 34 -73.76 -2.01 -38.69
CA ARG A 34 -72.83 -2.41 -39.74
C ARG A 34 -71.69 -3.15 -39.05
N GLY A 35 -71.79 -4.47 -39.02
CA GLY A 35 -70.69 -5.35 -38.65
C GLY A 35 -69.49 -4.92 -39.45
N ARG A 36 -68.46 -4.41 -38.76
CA ARG A 36 -67.16 -4.18 -39.36
C ARG A 36 -66.64 -5.56 -39.75
N LEU A 37 -66.83 -5.93 -41.01
CA LEU A 37 -66.18 -7.09 -41.60
C LEU A 37 -64.69 -6.88 -41.41
N HIS A 38 -64.08 -7.75 -40.60
CA HIS A 38 -62.65 -7.76 -40.41
C HIS A 38 -62.06 -8.17 -41.76
N ARG A 39 -61.47 -7.20 -42.47
CA ARG A 39 -60.67 -7.50 -43.66
C ARG A 39 -59.54 -8.44 -43.20
N GLY A 40 -59.46 -9.61 -43.81
CA GLY A 40 -58.33 -10.52 -43.61
C GLY A 40 -57.02 -9.79 -43.97
N MET A 41 -55.98 -10.02 -43.17
CA MET A 41 -54.67 -9.41 -43.37
C MET A 41 -54.07 -9.87 -44.71
N THR A 42 -53.52 -8.95 -45.48
CA THR A 42 -52.85 -9.30 -46.75
C THR A 42 -51.50 -9.97 -46.46
N LEU A 43 -51.05 -10.89 -47.34
CA LEU A 43 -49.75 -11.56 -47.17
C LEU A 43 -48.57 -10.58 -47.08
N LEU A 44 -48.64 -9.46 -47.80
CA LEU A 44 -47.64 -8.39 -47.75
C LEU A 44 -47.58 -7.73 -46.37
N GLU A 45 -48.74 -7.50 -45.75
CA GLU A 45 -48.81 -6.92 -44.40
C GLU A 45 -48.29 -7.89 -43.34
N LEU A 46 -48.51 -9.20 -43.51
CA LEU A 46 -47.93 -10.23 -42.64
C LEU A 46 -46.40 -10.30 -42.79
N MET A 47 -45.88 -10.21 -44.02
CA MET A 47 -44.43 -10.14 -44.25
C MET A 47 -43.82 -8.85 -43.70
N LEU A 48 -44.50 -7.71 -43.84
CA LEU A 48 -44.06 -6.44 -43.25
C LEU A 48 -44.08 -6.50 -41.72
N ALA A 49 -45.14 -7.06 -41.13
CA ALA A 49 -45.23 -7.24 -39.68
C ALA A 49 -44.13 -8.16 -39.13
N LEU A 50 -43.81 -9.24 -39.84
CA LEU A 50 -42.75 -10.19 -39.44
C LEU A 50 -41.36 -9.56 -39.58
N THR A 51 -41.09 -8.82 -40.64
CA THR A 51 -39.81 -8.12 -40.81
C THR A 51 -39.64 -7.02 -39.77
N LEU A 52 -40.69 -6.27 -39.47
CA LEU A 52 -40.67 -5.22 -38.44
C LEU A 52 -40.50 -5.82 -37.03
N SER A 53 -41.15 -6.93 -36.72
CA SER A 53 -40.96 -7.60 -35.43
C SER A 53 -39.54 -8.13 -35.26
N ALA A 54 -38.97 -8.73 -36.31
CA ALA A 54 -37.57 -9.18 -36.30
C ALA A 54 -36.59 -8.01 -36.07
N PHE A 55 -36.81 -6.88 -36.73
CA PHE A 55 -35.98 -5.69 -36.55
C PHE A 55 -36.07 -5.12 -35.13
N VAL A 56 -37.28 -5.05 -34.57
CA VAL A 56 -37.49 -4.61 -33.18
C VAL A 56 -36.79 -5.54 -32.19
N LEU A 57 -36.90 -6.86 -32.37
CA LEU A 57 -36.19 -7.83 -31.52
C LEU A 57 -34.67 -7.68 -31.61
N MET A 58 -34.13 -7.44 -32.82
CA MET A 58 -32.69 -7.20 -33.01
C MET A 58 -32.23 -5.91 -32.30
N ALA A 59 -33.00 -4.83 -32.40
CA ALA A 59 -32.69 -3.57 -31.73
C ALA A 59 -32.70 -3.73 -30.19
N ILE A 60 -33.66 -4.50 -29.65
CA ILE A 60 -33.73 -4.80 -28.22
C ILE A 60 -32.53 -5.66 -27.80
N SER A 61 -32.19 -6.70 -28.56
CA SER A 61 -31.01 -7.54 -28.29
C SER A 61 -29.74 -6.69 -28.23
N MET A 62 -29.53 -5.82 -29.21
CA MET A 62 -28.36 -4.93 -29.25
C MET A 62 -28.33 -3.96 -28.06
N ALA A 63 -29.49 -3.42 -27.65
CA ALA A 63 -29.59 -2.55 -26.49
C ALA A 63 -29.26 -3.29 -25.18
N ILE A 64 -29.70 -4.55 -25.05
CA ILE A 64 -29.39 -5.40 -23.91
C ILE A 64 -27.88 -5.72 -23.88
N ASP A 65 -27.30 -6.14 -25.00
CA ASP A 65 -25.87 -6.46 -25.08
C ASP A 65 -25.00 -5.26 -24.72
N LEU A 66 -25.36 -4.07 -25.21
CA LEU A 66 -24.67 -2.83 -24.85
C LEU A 66 -24.81 -2.52 -23.36
N HIS A 67 -26.00 -2.69 -22.79
CA HIS A 67 -26.21 -2.48 -21.35
C HIS A 67 -25.39 -3.45 -20.50
N LEU A 68 -25.36 -4.74 -20.86
CA LEU A 68 -24.60 -5.76 -20.14
C LEU A 68 -23.09 -5.50 -20.21
N ARG A 69 -22.57 -5.11 -21.38
CA ARG A 69 -21.14 -4.73 -21.53
C ARG A 69 -20.79 -3.53 -20.66
N VAL A 70 -21.59 -2.47 -20.69
CA VAL A 70 -21.38 -1.28 -19.87
C VAL A 70 -21.46 -1.60 -18.37
N LEU A 71 -22.31 -2.54 -17.95
CA LEU A 71 -22.38 -2.99 -16.56
C LEU A 71 -21.15 -3.80 -16.14
N GLN A 72 -20.61 -4.64 -17.01
CA GLN A 72 -19.38 -5.41 -16.76
C GLN A 72 -18.18 -4.46 -16.59
N ASP A 73 -17.96 -3.56 -17.55
CA ASP A 73 -16.86 -2.58 -17.49
C ASP A 73 -16.90 -1.74 -16.20
N ARG A 74 -18.11 -1.34 -15.77
CA ARG A 74 -18.31 -0.59 -14.52
C ARG A 74 -18.02 -1.42 -13.28
N ARG A 75 -18.33 -2.71 -13.31
CA ARG A 75 -18.07 -3.61 -12.18
C ARG A 75 -16.57 -3.79 -12.00
N ASP A 76 -15.87 -4.11 -13.09
CA ASP A 76 -14.42 -4.36 -13.07
C ASP A 76 -13.66 -3.12 -12.61
N TYR A 77 -14.08 -1.92 -13.05
CA TYR A 77 -13.51 -0.65 -12.61
C TYR A 77 -13.74 -0.35 -11.12
N VAL A 78 -14.91 -0.69 -10.59
CA VAL A 78 -15.19 -0.48 -9.15
C VAL A 78 -14.41 -1.48 -8.30
N GLU A 79 -14.31 -2.73 -8.76
CA GLU A 79 -13.56 -3.78 -8.10
C GLU A 79 -12.07 -3.42 -7.97
N SER A 80 -11.45 -2.96 -9.06
CA SER A 80 -10.05 -2.56 -9.04
C SER A 80 -9.77 -1.33 -8.15
N ILE A 81 -10.66 -0.33 -8.15
CA ILE A 81 -10.56 0.81 -7.23
C ILE A 81 -10.65 0.34 -5.77
N GLN A 82 -11.59 -0.56 -5.47
CA GLN A 82 -11.76 -1.07 -4.11
C GLN A 82 -10.55 -1.90 -3.66
N LEU A 83 -10.02 -2.75 -4.54
CA LEU A 83 -8.81 -3.52 -4.30
C LEU A 83 -7.60 -2.59 -4.05
N ALA A 84 -7.34 -1.66 -4.96
CA ALA A 84 -6.22 -0.71 -4.84
C ALA A 84 -6.34 0.11 -3.55
N ARG A 85 -7.55 0.60 -3.24
CA ARG A 85 -7.80 1.35 -2.00
C ARG A 85 -7.56 0.50 -0.75
N ALA A 86 -8.01 -0.74 -0.73
CA ALA A 86 -7.82 -1.64 0.41
C ALA A 86 -6.33 -1.89 0.64
N VAL A 87 -5.58 -2.24 -0.41
CA VAL A 87 -4.14 -2.49 -0.34
C VAL A 87 -3.37 -1.25 0.10
N LEU A 88 -3.60 -0.10 -0.55
CA LEU A 88 -2.93 1.14 -0.19
C LEU A 88 -3.24 1.57 1.25
N THR A 89 -4.45 1.29 1.75
CA THR A 89 -4.82 1.56 3.14
C THR A 89 -4.08 0.65 4.12
N ILE A 90 -3.91 -0.63 3.77
CA ILE A 90 -3.11 -1.58 4.58
C ILE A 90 -1.66 -1.09 4.69
N ILE A 91 -1.02 -0.80 3.56
CA ILE A 91 0.38 -0.31 3.55
C ILE A 91 0.49 1.03 4.29
N ALA A 92 -0.45 1.95 4.08
CA ALA A 92 -0.44 3.23 4.76
C ALA A 92 -0.59 3.11 6.28
N ASN A 93 -1.40 2.15 6.76
CA ASN A 93 -1.54 1.91 8.19
C ASN A 93 -0.25 1.32 8.79
N ASP A 94 0.40 0.39 8.09
CA ASP A 94 1.68 -0.18 8.53
C ASP A 94 2.80 0.89 8.54
N LEU A 95 2.86 1.75 7.51
CA LEU A 95 3.77 2.91 7.47
C LEU A 95 3.53 3.90 8.62
N ARG A 96 2.28 4.13 9.01
CA ARG A 96 1.98 5.01 10.15
C ARG A 96 2.33 4.37 11.49
N ALA A 97 2.36 3.04 11.55
CA ALA A 97 2.74 2.28 12.73
C ALA A 97 4.26 2.04 12.83
N THR A 98 5.05 2.60 11.91
CA THR A 98 6.50 2.39 11.87
C THR A 98 7.20 3.00 13.09
N ILE A 99 8.08 2.21 13.70
CA ILE A 99 8.88 2.60 14.85
C ILE A 99 10.20 3.22 14.38
N GLN A 100 10.62 4.30 15.01
CA GLN A 100 11.97 4.85 14.88
C GLN A 100 12.75 4.54 16.16
N GLN A 101 13.98 4.02 16.03
CA GLN A 101 14.90 4.06 17.17
C GLN A 101 15.32 5.50 17.44
N ASN A 102 14.86 6.05 18.55
CA ASN A 102 15.44 7.27 19.11
C ASN A 102 16.53 6.85 20.08
N THR A 103 17.80 7.01 19.68
CA THR A 103 18.92 6.86 20.63
C THR A 103 18.88 8.08 21.55
N THR A 104 18.54 7.89 22.81
CA THR A 104 18.63 8.96 23.81
C THR A 104 20.05 9.48 23.84
N ASP A 105 20.23 10.77 23.59
CA ASP A 105 21.55 11.39 23.63
C ASP A 105 22.02 11.53 25.08
N PHE A 106 22.92 10.64 25.50
CA PHE A 106 23.54 10.69 26.82
C PHE A 106 24.75 11.64 26.87
N SER A 107 25.05 12.40 25.81
CA SER A 107 26.18 13.35 25.79
C SER A 107 26.07 14.39 26.89
N ALA A 108 24.86 14.90 27.16
CA ALA A 108 24.60 15.83 28.25
C ALA A 108 24.87 15.18 29.62
N LEU A 109 24.43 13.94 29.83
CA LEU A 109 24.71 13.18 31.05
C LEU A 109 26.21 12.87 31.18
N ALA A 110 26.90 12.54 30.09
CA ALA A 110 28.33 12.32 30.06
C ALA A 110 29.11 13.61 30.38
N SER A 111 28.63 14.77 29.92
CA SER A 111 29.20 16.09 30.24
C SER A 111 28.98 16.48 31.71
N MET A 112 27.84 16.10 32.29
CA MET A 112 27.58 16.29 33.72
C MET A 112 28.39 15.31 34.58
N ALA A 113 28.56 14.07 34.12
CA ALA A 113 29.38 13.06 34.79
C ALA A 113 30.86 13.41 34.73
N SER A 114 31.37 13.93 33.60
CA SER A 114 32.74 14.43 33.50
C SER A 114 32.95 15.71 34.29
N ALA A 115 31.96 16.62 34.34
CA ALA A 115 31.99 17.77 35.24
C ALA A 115 31.99 17.35 36.72
N ALA A 116 31.21 16.34 37.09
CA ALA A 116 31.22 15.76 38.45
C ALA A 116 32.54 15.05 38.78
N ALA A 117 33.17 14.39 37.80
CA ALA A 117 34.48 13.75 37.93
C ALA A 117 35.63 14.77 38.08
N ILE A 118 35.43 16.04 37.70
CA ILE A 118 36.38 17.14 37.97
C ILE A 118 36.20 17.69 39.40
N ILE A 119 34.99 17.60 39.96
CA ILE A 119 34.68 18.07 41.32
C ILE A 119 35.16 17.08 42.39
N ALA A 120 35.13 15.78 42.11
CA ALA A 120 35.55 14.74 43.06
C ALA A 120 37.04 14.81 43.48
N PRO A 121 38.03 14.94 42.58
CA PRO A 121 39.43 15.07 42.98
C PRO A 121 39.78 16.46 43.55
N ALA A 122 38.96 17.49 43.30
CA ALA A 122 39.21 18.84 43.83
C ALA A 122 39.03 18.95 45.36
N MET A 123 38.37 17.98 46.01
CA MET A 123 38.28 17.90 47.48
C MET A 123 39.31 16.97 48.13
N GLU A 124 40.00 16.11 47.36
CA GLU A 124 41.05 15.20 47.86
C GLU A 124 42.47 15.64 47.44
N GLN A 125 42.61 16.78 46.76
CA GLN A 125 43.89 17.29 46.27
C GLN A 125 44.30 18.63 46.92
N ALA A 126 43.86 18.86 48.16
CA ALA A 126 44.35 19.93 49.02
C ALA A 126 45.39 19.47 50.07
N GLU A 127 45.73 18.17 50.15
CA GLU A 127 46.59 17.64 51.22
C GLU A 127 47.68 16.64 50.74
N ALA A 128 48.15 16.76 49.49
CA ALA A 128 49.33 16.02 49.04
C ALA A 128 50.12 16.79 47.96
N ALA A 129 50.57 18.00 48.29
CA ALA A 129 51.60 18.72 47.55
C ALA A 129 52.94 18.62 48.30
N ALA A 130 53.44 17.39 48.42
CA ALA A 130 54.83 17.11 48.72
C ALA A 130 55.10 15.64 48.35
N ASP A 131 55.89 15.45 47.30
CA ASP A 131 56.95 14.43 47.19
C ASP A 131 56.99 13.73 45.81
N GLY A 132 58.20 13.47 45.35
CA GLY A 132 58.48 12.39 44.42
C GLY A 132 58.44 12.74 42.93
N ALA A 133 59.58 13.19 42.42
CA ALA A 133 59.96 13.06 41.02
C ALA A 133 60.17 11.58 40.62
N ASP A 134 60.23 11.36 39.29
CA ASP A 134 60.62 10.16 38.54
C ASP A 134 59.63 8.99 38.46
N THR A 135 59.10 8.79 37.25
CA THR A 135 59.03 7.45 36.62
C THR A 135 59.03 7.58 35.10
N ASP A 136 60.18 7.25 34.50
CA ASP A 136 60.31 6.76 33.13
C ASP A 136 59.45 5.49 32.95
N ALA A 137 58.60 5.44 31.93
CA ALA A 137 58.11 4.17 31.38
C ALA A 137 57.67 4.33 29.92
N ALA A 138 58.31 3.53 29.08
CA ALA A 138 58.19 3.49 27.64
C ALA A 138 56.95 2.70 27.13
N ALA A 139 56.61 3.03 25.87
CA ALA A 139 56.08 2.16 24.82
C ALA A 139 54.68 1.52 24.96
N GLY A 140 53.84 1.77 23.94
CA GLY A 140 52.67 0.96 23.61
C GLY A 140 51.89 1.58 22.44
N GLY A 141 52.01 1.00 21.25
CA GLY A 141 51.56 1.61 20.00
C GLY A 141 50.14 1.29 19.50
N THR A 142 49.83 1.94 18.36
CA THR A 142 48.91 1.52 17.26
C THR A 142 47.41 1.78 17.50
N PRO A 143 46.54 2.05 16.47
CA PRO A 143 46.70 2.02 15.00
C PRO A 143 46.51 3.42 14.34
N GLY A 144 46.98 3.69 13.12
CA GLY A 144 46.66 2.98 11.88
C GLY A 144 45.47 3.66 11.20
N SER A 145 45.68 4.88 10.71
CA SER A 145 44.68 5.69 10.00
C SER A 145 44.48 5.11 8.60
N ALA A 146 43.38 4.40 8.38
CA ALA A 146 42.95 3.95 7.06
C ALA A 146 42.19 5.10 6.38
N THR A 147 42.91 5.85 5.56
CA THR A 147 42.35 6.76 4.57
C THR A 147 41.86 5.93 3.38
N SER A 148 40.54 5.81 3.21
CA SER A 148 39.94 5.35 1.96
C SER A 148 38.81 6.28 1.56
N ALA A 149 39.20 7.45 1.06
CA ALA A 149 38.33 8.32 0.27
C ALA A 149 38.26 7.75 -1.14
N GLY A 150 37.26 6.91 -1.39
CA GLY A 150 36.82 6.52 -2.73
C GLY A 150 35.41 7.07 -2.92
N GLY A 151 35.30 8.19 -3.63
CA GLY A 151 34.02 8.69 -4.12
C GLY A 151 33.48 7.71 -5.15
N GLY A 152 32.50 6.90 -4.74
CA GLY A 152 31.66 6.11 -5.61
C GLY A 152 30.23 6.61 -5.44
N GLU A 153 29.57 6.85 -6.56
CA GLU A 153 28.13 7.13 -6.65
C GLU A 153 27.36 6.20 -5.71
N GLY A 154 26.46 6.76 -4.90
CA GLY A 154 25.81 6.10 -3.76
C GLY A 154 25.45 4.66 -4.04
N ALA A 155 26.30 3.75 -3.54
CA ALA A 155 26.05 2.32 -3.64
C ALA A 155 24.86 2.01 -2.73
N ALA A 156 23.80 1.45 -3.30
CA ALA A 156 22.65 1.00 -2.54
C ALA A 156 23.09 0.10 -1.38
N SER A 157 22.53 0.34 -0.20
CA SER A 157 22.89 -0.38 1.03
C SER A 157 22.56 -1.87 0.89
N SER A 158 23.36 -2.76 1.51
CA SER A 158 23.10 -4.20 1.45
C SER A 158 21.74 -4.61 2.04
N THR A 159 21.17 -3.73 2.87
CA THR A 159 19.85 -3.85 3.51
C THR A 159 18.69 -3.46 2.60
N THR A 160 18.93 -2.77 1.48
CA THR A 160 17.91 -2.20 0.59
C THR A 160 17.94 -2.78 -0.82
N VAL A 161 19.04 -3.40 -1.26
CA VAL A 161 19.20 -3.87 -2.66
C VAL A 161 18.20 -4.95 -3.08
N ASN A 162 17.98 -5.98 -2.26
CA ASN A 162 17.07 -7.09 -2.57
C ASN A 162 16.50 -7.70 -1.29
N ILE A 163 15.54 -7.03 -0.67
CA ILE A 163 14.89 -7.39 0.58
C ILE A 163 14.18 -8.75 0.49
N ALA A 164 13.65 -9.12 -0.69
CA ALA A 164 12.96 -10.40 -0.86
C ALA A 164 13.91 -11.59 -0.74
N ALA A 165 15.11 -11.50 -1.32
CA ALA A 165 16.12 -12.56 -1.35
C ALA A 165 17.31 -12.35 -0.38
N SER A 166 17.44 -11.16 0.21
CA SER A 166 18.57 -10.80 1.06
C SER A 166 18.56 -11.60 2.36
N SER A 167 19.75 -12.07 2.73
CA SER A 167 20.04 -12.73 4.01
C SER A 167 20.41 -11.74 5.12
N THR A 168 20.58 -10.45 4.82
CA THR A 168 21.00 -9.43 5.79
C THR A 168 19.81 -8.59 6.22
N VAL A 169 19.34 -8.84 7.44
CA VAL A 169 18.26 -8.07 8.07
C VAL A 169 18.87 -6.91 8.87
N PRO A 170 18.33 -5.68 8.75
CA PRO A 170 18.76 -4.53 9.54
C PRO A 170 18.68 -4.78 11.06
N THR A 171 19.77 -4.54 11.77
CA THR A 171 19.85 -4.69 13.23
C THR A 171 19.11 -3.58 13.97
N VAL A 172 18.98 -2.41 13.34
CA VAL A 172 18.24 -1.26 13.84
C VAL A 172 16.78 -1.32 13.34
N PRO A 173 15.77 -1.11 14.20
CA PRO A 173 14.38 -0.92 13.82
C PRO A 173 14.19 0.38 13.06
N GLY A 174 13.47 0.30 11.95
CA GLY A 174 13.22 1.47 11.10
C GLY A 174 12.52 1.11 9.81
N LEU A 175 12.78 1.91 8.78
CA LEU A 175 12.30 1.71 7.43
C LEU A 175 13.49 1.51 6.49
N TYR A 176 13.43 0.45 5.69
CA TYR A 176 14.47 0.04 4.76
C TYR A 176 13.80 -0.34 3.45
N GLY A 177 14.14 0.30 2.35
CA GLY A 177 13.44 0.05 1.10
C GLY A 177 14.13 0.63 -0.11
N ASN A 178 13.89 0.01 -1.25
CA ASN A 178 14.20 0.52 -2.58
C ASN A 178 12.90 0.91 -3.29
N GLN A 179 12.95 1.10 -4.61
CA GLN A 179 11.76 1.46 -5.40
C GLN A 179 10.73 0.33 -5.43
N TYR A 180 11.09 -0.94 -5.43
CA TYR A 180 10.15 -2.07 -5.65
C TYR A 180 9.86 -2.90 -4.40
N GLU A 181 10.66 -2.72 -3.35
CA GLU A 181 10.60 -3.49 -2.12
C GLU A 181 10.72 -2.58 -0.91
N LEU A 182 9.95 -2.90 0.13
CA LEU A 182 9.90 -2.12 1.35
C LEU A 182 9.85 -3.06 2.55
N GLN A 183 10.76 -2.88 3.50
CA GLN A 183 10.76 -3.49 4.81
C GLN A 183 10.67 -2.43 5.89
N LEU A 184 9.83 -2.67 6.89
CA LEU A 184 9.67 -1.74 8.00
C LEU A 184 9.27 -2.47 9.28
N ASP A 185 9.60 -1.87 10.42
CA ASP A 185 9.22 -2.39 11.72
C ASP A 185 8.03 -1.62 12.29
N VAL A 186 6.93 -2.34 12.54
CA VAL A 186 5.68 -1.78 13.06
C VAL A 186 5.49 -2.08 14.53
N SER A 187 4.96 -1.10 15.26
CA SER A 187 4.40 -1.32 16.59
C SER A 187 2.93 -1.71 16.47
N ARG A 188 2.56 -2.88 17.00
CA ARG A 188 1.15 -3.25 17.16
C ARG A 188 0.97 -4.09 18.41
N LEU A 189 -0.13 -3.86 19.12
CA LEU A 189 -0.50 -4.75 20.22
C LEU A 189 -0.82 -6.15 19.65
N PRO A 190 -0.23 -7.22 20.21
CA PRO A 190 -0.58 -8.58 19.81
C PRO A 190 -2.06 -8.87 20.06
N ARG A 191 -2.69 -9.59 19.14
CA ARG A 191 -4.11 -9.93 19.26
C ARG A 191 -4.29 -11.13 20.18
N VAL A 192 -5.43 -11.23 20.87
CA VAL A 192 -5.76 -12.38 21.74
C VAL A 192 -5.66 -13.71 20.99
N ASP A 193 -6.09 -13.75 19.73
CA ASP A 193 -6.03 -14.94 18.88
C ASP A 193 -4.58 -15.41 18.59
N GLU A 194 -3.61 -14.49 18.55
CA GLU A 194 -2.20 -14.83 18.33
C GLU A 194 -1.62 -15.57 19.53
N PHE A 195 -1.95 -15.12 20.75
CA PHE A 195 -1.59 -15.82 21.98
C PHE A 195 -2.22 -17.21 22.05
N GLN A 196 -3.50 -17.34 21.69
CA GLN A 196 -4.19 -18.63 21.70
C GLN A 196 -3.57 -19.61 20.68
N ARG A 197 -3.18 -19.13 19.50
CA ARG A 197 -2.49 -19.95 18.48
C ARG A 197 -1.12 -20.43 18.93
N MET A 198 -0.39 -19.62 19.70
CA MET A 198 0.90 -20.02 20.27
C MET A 198 0.74 -21.21 21.23
N THR A 199 -0.29 -21.18 22.09
CA THR A 199 -0.54 -22.28 23.05
C THR A 199 -1.05 -23.57 22.40
N ALA A 200 -1.69 -23.49 21.23
CA ALA A 200 -2.33 -24.65 20.58
C ALA A 200 -1.42 -25.39 19.59
N ASN A 201 -0.42 -24.73 18.99
CA ASN A 201 0.38 -25.29 17.89
C ASN A 201 1.86 -25.37 18.25
N VAL A 202 2.23 -26.28 19.16
CA VAL A 202 3.63 -26.70 19.36
C VAL A 202 3.96 -27.77 18.32
N ARG A 203 4.12 -27.38 17.05
CA ARG A 203 4.57 -28.29 15.99
C ARG A 203 5.90 -27.79 15.41
N GLU A 204 6.97 -28.51 15.72
CA GLU A 204 8.40 -28.15 15.69
C GLU A 204 9.05 -27.73 14.34
N ALA A 205 8.31 -27.69 13.22
CA ALA A 205 8.95 -27.70 11.89
C ALA A 205 8.91 -26.38 11.08
N ALA A 206 8.27 -25.31 11.57
CA ALA A 206 8.21 -24.02 10.87
C ALA A 206 8.65 -22.87 11.78
N LEU A 207 9.20 -21.79 11.22
CA LEU A 207 9.45 -20.56 11.98
C LEU A 207 8.13 -20.12 12.63
N GLN A 208 8.09 -20.14 13.95
CA GLN A 208 6.90 -19.84 14.71
C GLN A 208 6.79 -18.32 14.90
N ASP A 209 5.66 -17.75 14.52
CA ASP A 209 5.39 -16.34 14.82
C ASP A 209 5.11 -16.20 16.32
N ILE A 210 5.95 -15.43 17.01
CA ILE A 210 5.81 -15.12 18.42
C ILE A 210 4.89 -13.88 18.54
N PRO A 211 3.91 -13.87 19.46
CA PRO A 211 3.14 -12.67 19.75
C PRO A 211 4.08 -11.63 20.36
N SER A 212 4.33 -10.56 19.61
CA SER A 212 5.29 -9.52 19.92
C SER A 212 4.73 -8.17 19.51
N ASP A 213 5.09 -7.15 20.27
CA ASP A 213 4.69 -5.76 20.06
C ASP A 213 5.42 -5.08 18.90
N VAL A 214 6.54 -5.66 18.46
CA VAL A 214 7.33 -5.22 17.30
C VAL A 214 7.35 -6.31 16.24
N LYS A 215 6.81 -5.99 15.05
CA LYS A 215 6.82 -6.90 13.90
C LYS A 215 7.55 -6.31 12.72
N THR A 216 8.30 -7.13 12.01
CA THR A 216 8.90 -6.76 10.73
C THR A 216 7.91 -7.11 9.62
N VAL A 217 7.52 -6.10 8.85
CA VAL A 217 6.63 -6.21 7.69
C VAL A 217 7.45 -5.94 6.43
N ALA A 218 7.36 -6.82 5.44
CA ALA A 218 7.98 -6.62 4.14
C ALA A 218 6.94 -6.71 3.02
N TYR A 219 7.07 -5.81 2.03
CA TYR A 219 6.27 -5.70 0.83
C TYR A 219 7.16 -5.84 -0.40
N TYR A 220 6.72 -6.67 -1.34
CA TYR A 220 7.34 -6.86 -2.65
C TYR A 220 6.33 -7.54 -3.58
N CYS A 221 6.52 -7.45 -4.89
CA CYS A 221 5.72 -8.20 -5.86
C CYS A 221 6.42 -9.52 -6.20
N ALA A 222 5.71 -10.64 -6.02
CA ALA A 222 6.16 -11.95 -6.49
C ALA A 222 5.57 -12.25 -7.87
N ASP A 223 6.36 -12.90 -8.72
CA ASP A 223 5.91 -13.35 -10.03
C ASP A 223 6.14 -14.86 -10.17
N ALA A 224 5.06 -15.64 -10.11
CA ALA A 224 5.09 -17.09 -10.27
C ALA A 224 5.54 -17.55 -11.67
N ARG A 225 5.55 -16.66 -12.66
CA ARG A 225 5.96 -16.95 -14.05
C ARG A 225 7.41 -16.55 -14.32
N SER A 226 8.03 -15.82 -13.41
CA SER A 226 9.42 -15.39 -13.56
C SER A 226 10.38 -16.54 -13.31
N LEU A 227 11.46 -16.59 -14.09
CA LEU A 227 12.58 -17.51 -13.86
C LEU A 227 13.54 -17.00 -12.76
N THR A 228 13.46 -15.72 -12.42
CA THR A 228 14.36 -15.04 -11.48
C THR A 228 13.70 -14.69 -10.14
N SER A 229 12.36 -14.67 -10.10
CA SER A 229 11.55 -14.48 -8.90
C SER A 229 10.65 -15.70 -8.75
N SER A 230 10.66 -16.35 -7.59
CA SER A 230 9.72 -17.44 -7.30
C SER A 230 8.40 -16.85 -6.81
N GLY A 231 7.28 -17.33 -7.37
CA GLY A 231 5.97 -17.08 -6.80
C GLY A 231 5.87 -17.54 -5.35
N VAL A 232 4.86 -17.06 -4.63
CA VAL A 232 4.59 -17.51 -3.27
C VAL A 232 3.67 -18.72 -3.33
N MET A 233 4.05 -19.81 -2.66
CA MET A 233 3.20 -20.99 -2.59
C MET A 233 1.98 -20.73 -1.71
N ASN A 234 0.79 -20.77 -2.30
CA ASN A 234 -0.44 -20.73 -1.55
C ASN A 234 -0.67 -22.08 -0.87
N ARG A 235 -0.57 -22.11 0.47
CA ARG A 235 -0.68 -23.34 1.26
C ARG A 235 -2.05 -24.02 1.19
N ARG A 236 -3.11 -23.32 0.76
CA ARG A 236 -4.45 -23.90 0.63
C ARG A 236 -4.63 -24.62 -0.70
N THR A 237 -4.05 -24.08 -1.77
CA THR A 237 -4.20 -24.60 -3.15
C THR A 237 -3.00 -25.43 -3.60
N GLY A 238 -1.84 -25.27 -2.95
CA GLY A 238 -0.56 -25.89 -3.35
C GLY A 238 0.04 -25.28 -4.62
N GLN A 239 -0.52 -24.19 -5.13
CA GLN A 239 -0.07 -23.51 -6.35
C GLN A 239 0.78 -22.29 -6.02
N PHE A 240 1.67 -21.93 -6.94
CA PHE A 240 2.41 -20.67 -6.86
C PHE A 240 1.54 -19.52 -7.37
N GLU A 241 1.44 -18.48 -6.57
CA GLU A 241 0.70 -17.26 -6.88
C GLU A 241 1.67 -16.10 -7.12
N SER A 242 1.36 -15.30 -8.14
CA SER A 242 1.95 -13.99 -8.37
C SER A 242 1.10 -12.92 -7.68
N GLY A 243 1.70 -11.77 -7.39
CA GLY A 243 0.98 -10.62 -6.86
C GLY A 243 1.78 -9.84 -5.83
N LEU A 244 1.11 -8.86 -5.21
CA LEU A 244 1.67 -8.17 -4.06
C LEU A 244 1.71 -9.12 -2.86
N VAL A 245 2.91 -9.26 -2.31
CA VAL A 245 3.21 -10.06 -1.14
C VAL A 245 3.35 -9.16 0.07
N ARG A 246 2.82 -9.63 1.20
CA ARG A 246 3.08 -9.07 2.52
C ARG A 246 3.60 -10.19 3.41
N ARG A 247 4.84 -10.04 3.89
CA ARG A 247 5.44 -10.93 4.89
C ARG A 247 5.39 -10.25 6.25
N VAL A 248 4.87 -10.93 7.26
CA VAL A 248 4.83 -10.41 8.65
C VAL A 248 5.38 -11.45 9.60
N MET A 249 6.40 -11.05 10.36
CA MET A 249 7.04 -11.88 11.38
C MET A 249 7.40 -11.02 12.60
N ASP A 250 7.59 -11.66 13.75
CA ASP A 250 8.26 -11.02 14.88
C ASP A 250 9.69 -10.56 14.49
N ARG A 251 10.09 -9.39 14.98
CA ARG A 251 11.41 -8.83 14.69
C ARG A 251 12.54 -9.69 15.25
N ALA A 252 12.42 -10.18 16.48
CA ALA A 252 13.47 -11.00 17.09
C ALA A 252 13.61 -12.35 16.38
N VAL A 253 12.49 -12.97 15.99
CA VAL A 253 12.48 -14.16 15.14
C VAL A 253 13.14 -13.89 13.79
N THR A 254 12.86 -12.74 13.17
CA THR A 254 13.45 -12.36 11.87
C THR A 254 14.97 -12.19 11.97
N LEU A 255 15.45 -11.51 13.01
CA LEU A 255 16.89 -11.33 13.29
C LEU A 255 17.58 -12.67 13.61
N HIS A 256 16.93 -13.52 14.41
CA HIS A 256 17.44 -14.85 14.74
C HIS A 256 17.52 -15.71 13.47
N ALA A 257 16.46 -15.74 12.66
CA ALA A 257 16.44 -16.49 11.41
C ALA A 257 17.55 -16.06 10.45
N SER A 258 17.84 -14.75 10.33
CA SER A 258 18.96 -14.27 9.52
C SER A 258 20.34 -14.67 10.08
N GLN A 259 20.52 -14.62 11.41
CA GLN A 259 21.79 -14.99 12.06
C GLN A 259 22.11 -16.48 11.95
N TYR A 260 21.10 -17.34 12.00
CA TYR A 260 21.25 -18.80 11.96
C TYR A 260 20.92 -19.43 10.59
N GLY A 261 20.70 -18.61 9.55
CA GLY A 261 20.53 -19.06 8.16
C GLY A 261 19.17 -19.72 7.85
N ASN A 262 18.14 -19.52 8.67
CA ASN A 262 16.79 -20.07 8.44
C ASN A 262 15.93 -19.16 7.55
N MET A 263 16.41 -18.86 6.34
CA MET A 263 15.71 -17.96 5.39
C MET A 263 14.50 -18.62 4.73
N GLN A 264 14.50 -19.95 4.61
CA GLN A 264 13.39 -20.72 4.04
C GLN A 264 12.10 -20.51 4.84
N GLY A 265 12.18 -20.46 6.17
CA GLY A 265 11.03 -20.20 7.02
C GLY A 265 10.46 -18.79 6.81
N LEU A 266 11.31 -17.79 6.57
CA LEU A 266 10.86 -16.42 6.30
C LEU A 266 10.13 -16.33 4.96
N GLN A 267 10.62 -17.05 3.94
CA GLN A 267 9.92 -17.14 2.65
C GLN A 267 8.56 -17.84 2.79
N GLN A 268 8.44 -18.86 3.65
CA GLN A 268 7.16 -19.53 3.93
C GLN A 268 6.17 -18.66 4.71
N ALA A 269 6.65 -17.63 5.42
CA ALA A 269 5.82 -16.64 6.11
C ALA A 269 5.28 -15.55 5.16
N ALA A 270 5.67 -15.55 3.90
CA ALA A 270 5.13 -14.67 2.88
C ALA A 270 3.69 -15.06 2.51
N GLU A 271 2.81 -14.07 2.38
CA GLU A 271 1.42 -14.25 1.94
C GLU A 271 1.10 -13.27 0.81
N VAL A 272 0.45 -13.77 -0.25
CA VAL A 272 -0.06 -12.92 -1.34
C VAL A 272 -1.32 -12.21 -0.84
N ILE A 273 -1.29 -10.89 -0.78
CA ILE A 273 -2.42 -10.06 -0.33
C ILE A 273 -3.28 -9.55 -1.47
N ALA A 274 -2.72 -9.46 -2.69
CA ALA A 274 -3.44 -9.04 -3.88
C ALA A 274 -2.80 -9.67 -5.13
N PRO A 275 -3.39 -10.73 -5.71
CA PRO A 275 -2.84 -11.39 -6.90
C PRO A 275 -2.90 -10.54 -8.17
N GLU A 276 -3.79 -9.54 -8.22
CA GLU A 276 -3.99 -8.68 -9.39
C GLU A 276 -2.95 -7.56 -9.49
N ILE A 277 -2.16 -7.31 -8.44
CA ILE A 277 -1.12 -6.27 -8.44
C ILE A 277 0.16 -6.84 -9.04
N THR A 278 0.54 -6.32 -10.21
CA THR A 278 1.74 -6.76 -10.93
C THR A 278 2.99 -6.05 -10.44
N SER A 279 2.89 -4.78 -10.09
CA SER A 279 4.03 -3.99 -9.63
C SER A 279 3.63 -3.00 -8.56
N ILE A 280 4.56 -2.76 -7.64
CA ILE A 280 4.49 -1.75 -6.59
C ILE A 280 5.76 -0.91 -6.64
N GLU A 281 5.59 0.40 -6.50
CA GLU A 281 6.69 1.35 -6.45
C GLU A 281 6.61 2.25 -5.22
N PHE A 282 7.77 2.55 -4.65
CA PHE A 282 7.96 3.40 -3.49
C PHE A 282 8.89 4.57 -3.82
N GLN A 283 8.55 5.73 -3.27
CA GLN A 283 9.42 6.91 -3.25
C GLN A 283 9.39 7.50 -1.85
N TYR A 284 10.53 7.99 -1.38
CA TYR A 284 10.75 8.43 -0.01
C TYR A 284 11.07 9.93 0.02
N PHE A 285 10.36 10.69 0.82
CA PHE A 285 10.56 12.13 0.94
C PHE A 285 11.39 12.44 2.18
N ASP A 286 12.60 12.99 2.01
CA ASP A 286 13.50 13.36 3.12
C ASP A 286 13.11 14.66 3.83
N GLY A 287 12.18 15.42 3.24
CA GLY A 287 11.80 16.78 3.66
C GLY A 287 12.09 17.85 2.60
N THR A 288 12.95 17.53 1.63
CA THR A 288 13.41 18.43 0.57
C THR A 288 13.25 17.83 -0.84
N GLN A 289 13.53 16.54 -1.01
CA GLN A 289 13.49 15.83 -2.28
C GLN A 289 12.92 14.41 -2.14
N TRP A 290 12.52 13.83 -3.27
CA TRP A 290 12.08 12.45 -3.38
C TRP A 290 13.24 11.55 -3.78
N LEU A 291 13.44 10.48 -3.00
CA LEU A 291 14.48 9.46 -3.17
C LEU A 291 13.83 8.13 -3.55
N TYR A 292 14.58 7.28 -4.26
CA TYR A 292 14.14 5.93 -4.63
C TYR A 292 14.58 4.86 -3.63
N GLU A 293 15.38 5.25 -2.65
CA GLU A 293 15.92 4.37 -1.63
C GLU A 293 15.88 5.08 -0.28
N TRP A 294 15.63 4.31 0.76
CA TRP A 294 15.71 4.78 2.13
C TRP A 294 16.31 3.69 3.03
N ASP A 295 17.38 4.05 3.72
CA ASP A 295 17.96 3.26 4.81
C ASP A 295 17.89 4.10 6.10
N SER A 296 17.03 3.70 7.03
CA SER A 296 16.88 4.40 8.32
C SER A 296 18.11 4.36 9.21
N ALA A 297 19.01 3.37 9.05
CA ALA A 297 20.26 3.32 9.80
C ALA A 297 21.25 4.38 9.28
N GLU A 298 21.31 4.60 7.97
CA GLU A 298 22.16 5.61 7.35
C GLU A 298 21.60 7.02 7.53
N GLN A 299 20.30 7.19 7.30
CA GLN A 299 19.61 8.50 7.39
C GLN A 299 19.31 8.91 8.85
N GLN A 300 19.61 8.05 9.82
CA GLN A 300 19.31 8.24 11.25
C GLN A 300 17.85 8.65 11.51
N GLY A 301 16.93 8.15 10.68
CA GLY A 301 15.51 8.43 10.85
C GLY A 301 14.59 7.88 9.78
N LEU A 302 13.32 8.24 9.92
CA LEU A 302 12.25 7.85 9.01
C LEU A 302 12.03 8.93 7.94
N PRO A 303 11.60 8.55 6.72
CA PRO A 303 11.23 9.52 5.71
C PRO A 303 9.99 10.29 6.16
N VAL A 304 9.93 11.59 5.84
CA VAL A 304 8.80 12.47 6.18
C VAL A 304 7.50 11.97 5.53
N ALA A 305 7.60 11.49 4.29
CA ALA A 305 6.49 10.86 3.60
C ALA A 305 6.98 9.75 2.67
N VAL A 306 6.09 8.79 2.40
CA VAL A 306 6.31 7.74 1.40
C VAL A 306 5.19 7.80 0.38
N LYS A 307 5.54 7.84 -0.91
CA LYS A 307 4.60 7.72 -2.01
C LYS A 307 4.61 6.27 -2.49
N ILE A 308 3.45 5.64 -2.46
CA ILE A 308 3.22 4.28 -2.93
C ILE A 308 2.50 4.40 -4.27
N THR A 309 2.93 3.66 -5.27
CA THR A 309 2.27 3.55 -6.57
C THR A 309 2.06 2.06 -6.86
N VAL A 310 0.85 1.65 -7.21
CA VAL A 310 0.53 0.26 -7.56
C VAL A 310 -0.01 0.19 -8.99
N LEU A 311 0.38 -0.87 -9.69
CA LEU A 311 -0.07 -1.19 -11.05
C LEU A 311 -0.89 -2.48 -10.99
N LEU A 312 -2.13 -2.43 -11.48
CA LEU A 312 -3.07 -3.55 -11.47
C LEU A 312 -3.25 -4.08 -12.89
N MET A 313 -3.20 -5.41 -13.03
CA MET A 313 -3.54 -6.09 -14.28
C MET A 313 -5.06 -6.24 -14.42
N PRO A 314 -5.65 -6.01 -15.60
CA PRO A 314 -7.07 -6.30 -15.82
C PRO A 314 -7.36 -7.81 -15.69
N ASP A 315 -8.47 -8.15 -15.04
CA ASP A 315 -8.90 -9.54 -14.75
C ASP A 315 -8.99 -10.44 -16.01
N ALA A 316 -9.31 -9.84 -17.16
CA ALA A 316 -9.32 -10.54 -18.46
C ALA A 316 -7.96 -11.15 -18.85
N ALA A 317 -6.85 -10.52 -18.45
CA ALA A 317 -5.50 -11.00 -18.74
C ALA A 317 -5.00 -12.00 -17.68
N ALA A 318 -5.45 -11.87 -16.43
CA ALA A 318 -5.14 -12.80 -15.34
C ALA A 318 -5.72 -14.20 -15.60
N ASN A 319 -6.95 -14.27 -16.14
CA ASN A 319 -7.67 -15.53 -16.42
C ASN A 319 -7.33 -16.17 -17.79
N THR A 320 -6.40 -15.61 -18.55
CA THR A 320 -6.00 -16.20 -19.84
C THR A 320 -5.11 -17.43 -19.60
N PRO A 321 -5.52 -18.64 -20.04
CA PRO A 321 -4.70 -19.84 -19.88
C PRO A 321 -3.36 -19.73 -20.61
N PRO A 322 -2.29 -20.35 -20.09
CA PRO A 322 -0.97 -20.28 -20.70
C PRO A 322 -1.01 -20.87 -22.11
N GLY A 323 -0.74 -20.05 -23.13
CA GLY A 323 -0.62 -20.47 -24.53
C GLY A 323 -1.60 -19.81 -25.51
N SER A 324 -2.59 -19.03 -25.04
CA SER A 324 -3.55 -18.34 -25.91
C SER A 324 -3.30 -16.83 -26.03
N SER A 325 -2.04 -16.38 -26.02
CA SER A 325 -1.70 -15.01 -26.41
C SER A 325 -2.02 -14.86 -27.90
N SER A 326 -3.18 -14.29 -28.22
CA SER A 326 -3.57 -13.99 -29.59
C SER A 326 -2.48 -13.15 -30.24
N LEU A 327 -1.91 -13.65 -31.34
CA LEU A 327 -0.87 -13.00 -32.16
C LEU A 327 -1.34 -11.68 -32.82
N ASN A 328 -2.45 -11.11 -32.37
CA ASN A 328 -3.07 -9.92 -32.93
C ASN A 328 -3.34 -8.83 -31.88
N ALA A 329 -2.62 -8.86 -30.74
CA ALA A 329 -2.40 -7.65 -29.96
C ALA A 329 -1.47 -6.73 -30.77
N THR A 330 -2.03 -6.14 -31.84
CA THR A 330 -1.47 -4.95 -32.45
C THR A 330 -1.23 -3.98 -31.30
N SER A 331 0.01 -3.53 -31.17
CA SER A 331 0.54 -2.55 -30.23
C SER A 331 -0.22 -1.23 -30.29
N SER A 332 -1.49 -1.30 -29.92
CA SER A 332 -2.38 -0.21 -29.62
C SER A 332 -2.16 0.02 -28.15
N GLN A 333 -1.36 1.04 -27.86
CA GLN A 333 -1.32 1.78 -26.61
C GLN A 333 -1.44 0.88 -25.38
N ILE A 334 -0.33 0.68 -24.66
CA ILE A 334 -0.39 0.44 -23.21
C ILE A 334 -1.37 1.50 -22.68
N GLN A 335 -2.65 1.14 -22.48
CA GLN A 335 -3.53 1.95 -21.67
C GLN A 335 -2.79 2.07 -20.36
N PRO A 336 -2.68 3.27 -19.77
CA PRO A 336 -2.04 3.44 -18.48
C PRO A 336 -2.70 2.46 -17.52
N ASP A 337 -2.04 1.34 -17.35
CA ASP A 337 -2.49 0.18 -16.61
C ASP A 337 -2.83 0.69 -15.22
N GLN A 338 -4.02 0.38 -14.72
CA GLN A 338 -4.72 1.21 -13.74
C GLN A 338 -3.80 1.58 -12.56
N MET A 339 -3.21 2.76 -12.65
CA MET A 339 -2.14 3.19 -11.76
C MET A 339 -2.77 3.96 -10.63
N TYR A 340 -2.61 3.46 -9.41
CA TYR A 340 -3.11 4.12 -8.21
C TYR A 340 -1.94 4.53 -7.34
N SER A 341 -1.95 5.78 -6.87
CA SER A 341 -0.91 6.29 -5.99
C SER A 341 -1.47 6.86 -4.70
N LEU A 342 -0.77 6.64 -3.59
CA LEU A 342 -1.08 7.23 -2.28
C LEU A 342 0.20 7.76 -1.64
N THR A 343 0.17 9.03 -1.21
CA THR A 343 1.24 9.61 -0.39
C THR A 343 0.85 9.56 1.09
N VAL A 344 1.70 8.93 1.89
CA VAL A 344 1.51 8.71 3.33
C VAL A 344 2.55 9.52 4.08
N ARG A 345 2.11 10.40 4.98
CA ARG A 345 3.01 11.11 5.91
C ARG A 345 3.26 10.25 7.15
N LEU A 346 4.51 10.14 7.57
CA LEU A 346 4.87 9.40 8.79
C LEU A 346 4.87 10.37 9.98
N PRO A 347 4.12 10.09 11.05
CA PRO A 347 3.95 11.02 12.17
C PRO A 347 5.21 11.14 13.04
N THR A 348 6.02 10.08 13.09
CA THR A 348 7.24 9.98 13.89
C THR A 348 8.47 10.53 13.18
N ALA A 349 8.38 10.80 11.88
CA ALA A 349 9.51 11.29 11.10
C ALA A 349 9.91 12.71 11.50
N ARG A 350 11.17 12.87 11.90
CA ARG A 350 11.82 14.18 12.02
C ARG A 350 12.46 14.52 10.66
N PRO A 351 12.26 15.73 10.11
CA PRO A 351 13.01 16.13 8.93
C PRO A 351 14.49 16.03 9.25
N VAL A 352 15.28 15.46 8.33
CA VAL A 352 16.73 15.42 8.45
C VAL A 352 17.19 16.86 8.61
N ALA A 353 17.78 17.19 9.77
CA ALA A 353 18.29 18.54 10.01
C ALA A 353 19.42 18.76 8.99
N THR A 354 19.20 19.66 8.05
CA THR A 354 20.31 20.20 7.28
C THR A 354 21.11 21.02 8.28
N ASP A 355 22.32 20.55 8.63
CA ASP A 355 23.31 21.36 9.35
C ASP A 355 23.63 22.57 8.46
N SER A 356 22.76 23.57 8.55
CA SER A 356 23.01 24.93 8.11
C SER A 356 23.79 25.58 9.24
N THR A 357 25.03 25.11 9.40
CA THR A 357 26.06 25.76 10.20
C THR A 357 26.47 27.04 9.48
N ALA A 358 25.62 28.05 9.55
CA ALA A 358 25.90 29.41 9.12
C ALA A 358 24.91 30.36 9.82
N ASP A 359 25.18 30.69 11.07
CA ASP A 359 25.47 32.08 11.47
C ASP A 359 25.69 32.17 12.98
N SER A 360 26.90 31.82 13.42
CA SER A 360 27.40 32.18 14.75
C SER A 360 28.21 33.47 14.65
N SER A 361 27.60 34.60 14.26
CA SER A 361 28.36 35.86 14.20
C SER A 361 27.56 37.17 14.32
N SER A 362 26.66 37.33 15.29
CA SER A 362 26.27 38.69 15.73
C SER A 362 25.63 38.72 17.12
N GLY A 363 26.43 38.99 18.14
CA GLY A 363 25.91 39.14 19.51
C GLY A 363 26.94 39.60 20.55
N LEU A 364 27.94 40.39 20.14
CA LEU A 364 28.88 41.04 21.05
C LEU A 364 29.18 42.47 20.55
N GLU A 365 28.19 43.37 20.64
CA GLU A 365 28.41 44.82 20.79
C GLU A 365 27.18 45.44 21.47
N ALA A 366 27.24 45.57 22.80
CA ALA A 366 26.43 46.51 23.56
C ALA A 366 27.00 46.65 24.99
N VAL A 367 28.25 47.12 25.10
CA VAL A 367 28.74 47.77 26.32
C VAL A 367 29.25 49.14 25.90
N GLY A 368 28.47 50.16 26.20
CA GLY A 368 28.78 51.53 25.82
C GLY A 368 27.62 52.49 26.07
N LEU A 369 27.27 52.70 27.34
CA LEU A 369 27.03 54.01 27.96
C LEU A 369 26.80 53.88 29.46
#